data_AF-A0A0D2D8H5-F1
#
_entry.id   AF-A0A0D2D8H5-F1
#
_cell.length_a   1.000
_cell.length_b   1.000
_cell.length_c   1.000
_cell.angle_alpha   90.00
_cell.angle_beta   90.00
_cell.angle_gamma   90.00
#
_symmetry.space_group_name_H-M   'P 1'
#
loop_
_entity.id
_entity.type
_entity.pdbx_description
1 polymer ?
#
loop_
_entity_poly.entity_id
_entity_poly.type
_entity_poly.pdbx_seq_one_letter_code
_entity_poly.pdbx_strand_id
1 'polypeptide(L)'
;MLFLLMKHGKQFTGDLVREVKAAVRKKLSPRHVPKFIFETPEIPCTVNGKKVELSVKQIVSGEIVKPSGTLANPQSLQYYYRFAKDENLVIEPQTKL
;
A
#
# COMPACT_ATOMS: atom_id res chain seq x y z
N MET A 1 1.64 4.60 5.79
CA MET A 1 0.51 4.01 5.02
C MET A 1 0.72 2.50 4.99
N LEU A 2 -0.34 1.71 4.80
CA LEU A 2 -0.26 0.26 4.62
C LEU A 2 -0.98 -0.13 3.32
N PHE A 3 -0.37 -1.01 2.54
CA PHE A 3 -0.96 -1.55 1.31
C PHE A 3 -1.22 -3.05 1.50
N LEU A 4 -2.42 -3.50 1.13
CA LEU A 4 -2.87 -4.88 1.24
C LEU A 4 -3.08 -5.47 -0.16
N LEU A 5 -2.36 -6.54 -0.46
CA LEU A 5 -2.63 -7.37 -1.63
C LEU A 5 -3.64 -8.44 -1.24
N MET A 6 -4.82 -8.41 -1.88
CA MET A 6 -5.89 -9.34 -1.55
C MET A 6 -5.64 -10.72 -2.14
N LYS A 7 -6.03 -11.76 -1.39
CA LYS A 7 -6.10 -13.11 -1.93
C LYS A 7 -7.25 -13.21 -2.91
N HIS A 8 -7.11 -14.10 -3.90
CA HIS A 8 -8.17 -14.36 -4.86
C HIS A 8 -9.49 -14.73 -4.15
N GLY A 9 -10.60 -14.13 -4.59
CA GLY A 9 -11.92 -14.33 -3.99
C GLY A 9 -12.15 -13.63 -2.64
N LYS A 10 -11.20 -12.80 -2.17
CA LYS A 10 -11.38 -11.94 -0.98
C LYS A 10 -11.52 -10.49 -1.40
N GLN A 11 -12.46 -9.79 -0.77
CA GLN A 11 -12.73 -8.38 -1.04
C GLN A 11 -12.12 -7.49 0.03
N PHE A 12 -11.63 -6.33 -0.37
CA PHE A 12 -11.21 -5.30 0.55
C PHE A 12 -12.43 -4.57 1.11
N THR A 13 -12.66 -4.67 2.43
CA THR A 13 -13.85 -4.11 3.10
C THR A 13 -13.47 -3.20 4.27
N GLY A 14 -14.42 -2.35 4.70
CA GLY A 14 -14.26 -1.52 5.88
C GLY A 14 -14.02 -2.33 7.17
N ASP A 15 -14.64 -3.51 7.28
CA ASP A 15 -14.45 -4.40 8.43
C ASP A 15 -13.04 -4.99 8.45
N LEU A 16 -12.50 -5.39 7.30
CA LEU A 16 -11.11 -5.83 7.19
C LEU A 16 -10.14 -4.73 7.64
N VAL A 17 -10.38 -3.48 7.24
CA VAL A 17 -9.57 -2.33 7.67
C VAL A 17 -9.60 -2.17 9.19
N ARG A 18 -10.77 -2.31 9.82
CA ARG A 18 -10.92 -2.25 11.28
C ARG A 18 -10.17 -3.39 11.97
N GLU A 19 -10.31 -4.61 11.46
CA GLU A 19 -9.65 -5.81 11.98
C GLU A 19 -8.12 -5.66 11.92
N VAL A 20 -7.58 -5.23 10.78
CA VAL A 20 -6.13 -5.02 10.60
C VAL A 20 -5.62 -3.95 11.57
N LYS A 21 -6.32 -2.81 11.72
CA LYS A 21 -5.94 -1.77 12.69
C LYS A 21 -5.94 -2.29 14.13
N ALA A 22 -6.97 -3.06 14.50
CA ALA A 22 -7.07 -3.66 15.83
C ALA A 22 -5.96 -4.69 16.09
N ALA A 23 -5.66 -5.55 15.12
CA ALA A 23 -4.60 -6.55 15.20
C ALA A 23 -3.22 -5.90 15.38
N VAL A 24 -2.90 -4.86 14.60
CA VAL A 24 -1.65 -4.11 14.72
C VAL A 24 -1.55 -3.42 16.08
N ARG A 25 -2.62 -2.77 16.55
CA ARG A 25 -2.65 -2.14 17.87
C ARG A 25 -2.38 -3.14 18.99
N LYS A 26 -2.99 -4.32 18.91
CA LYS A 26 -2.89 -5.38 19.93
C LYS A 26 -1.52 -6.05 19.94
N LYS A 27 -0.95 -6.36 18.77
CA LYS A 27 0.31 -7.12 18.67
C LYS A 27 1.57 -6.26 18.79
N LEU A 28 1.48 -4.98 18.43
CA LEU A 28 2.61 -4.06 18.47
C LEU A 28 2.34 -2.94 19.49
N SER A 29 1.78 -1.81 19.04
CA SER A 29 1.33 -0.72 19.92
C SER A 29 0.50 0.30 19.12
N PRO A 30 -0.19 1.25 19.79
CA PRO A 30 -0.94 2.31 19.12
C PRO A 30 -0.13 3.14 18.11
N ARG A 31 1.18 3.30 18.34
CA ARG A 31 2.09 4.07 17.45
C ARG A 31 2.32 3.38 16.11
N HIS A 32 2.11 2.07 16.03
CA HIS A 32 2.29 1.28 14.82
C HIS A 32 1.02 1.21 13.97
N VAL A 33 -0.12 1.73 14.46
CA VAL A 33 -1.40 1.65 13.74
C VAL A 33 -1.34 2.55 12.49
N PRO A 34 -1.51 1.99 11.27
CA PRO A 34 -1.47 2.79 10.06
C PRO A 34 -2.65 3.77 10.02
N LYS A 35 -2.37 5.03 9.72
CA LYS A 35 -3.41 6.05 9.47
C LYS A 35 -4.30 5.65 8.28
N PHE A 36 -3.64 5.30 7.17
CA PHE A 36 -4.27 4.91 5.91
C PHE A 36 -3.92 3.48 5.52
N ILE A 37 -4.93 2.73 5.06
CA ILE A 37 -4.83 1.36 4.55
C ILE A 37 -5.50 1.33 3.17
N PHE A 38 -4.80 0.81 2.16
CA PHE A 38 -5.30 0.72 0.79
C PHE A 38 -5.16 -0.71 0.28
N GLU A 39 -6.07 -1.11 -0.60
CA GLU A 39 -5.86 -2.26 -1.47
C GLU A 39 -4.81 -1.92 -2.53
N THR A 40 -4.01 -2.90 -2.94
CA THR A 40 -3.09 -2.77 -4.06
C THR A 40 -3.21 -3.97 -5.00
N PRO A 41 -3.16 -3.78 -6.33
CA PRO A 41 -3.20 -4.88 -7.28
C PRO A 41 -1.94 -5.75 -7.22
N GLU A 42 -0.80 -5.17 -6.84
CA GLU A 42 0.48 -5.88 -6.84
C GLU A 42 1.51 -5.22 -5.90
N ILE A 43 2.38 -6.05 -5.28
CA ILE A 43 3.49 -5.58 -4.45
C ILE A 43 4.78 -5.57 -5.29
N PRO A 44 5.49 -4.44 -5.40
CA PRO A 44 6.76 -4.37 -6.12
C PRO A 44 7.82 -5.26 -5.47
N CYS A 45 8.40 -6.15 -6.27
CA CYS A 45 9.34 -7.16 -5.84
C CYS A 45 10.53 -7.24 -6.81
N THR A 46 11.69 -7.63 -6.30
CA THR A 46 12.82 -8.00 -7.16
C THR A 46 12.59 -9.36 -7.80
N VAL A 47 13.40 -9.71 -8.80
CA VAL A 47 13.47 -11.05 -9.41
C VAL A 47 13.68 -12.18 -8.39
N ASN A 48 14.25 -11.86 -7.23
CA ASN A 48 14.47 -12.79 -6.13
C ASN A 48 13.32 -12.78 -5.10
N GLY A 49 12.19 -12.12 -5.40
CA GLY A 49 11.02 -12.04 -4.52
C GLY A 49 11.15 -11.09 -3.33
N LYS A 50 12.23 -10.28 -3.25
CA LYS A 50 12.37 -9.30 -2.16
C LYS A 50 11.49 -8.09 -2.44
N LYS A 51 10.66 -7.72 -1.47
CA LYS A 51 9.82 -6.50 -1.55
C LYS A 51 10.68 -5.26 -1.64
N VAL A 52 10.26 -4.31 -2.47
CA VAL A 52 11.00 -3.06 -2.70
C VAL A 52 10.27 -1.89 -2.06
N GLU A 53 10.26 -1.87 -0.72
CA GLU A 53 9.54 -0.85 0.06
C GLU A 53 10.12 0.55 -0.11
N LEU A 54 11.44 0.66 -0.33
CA LEU A 54 12.12 1.94 -0.52
C LEU A 54 11.59 2.69 -1.74
N SER A 55 11.44 2.02 -2.88
CA SER A 55 10.91 2.62 -4.11
C SER A 55 9.47 3.10 -3.92
N VAL A 56 8.64 2.32 -3.22
CA VAL A 56 7.27 2.75 -2.89
C VAL A 56 7.28 3.98 -1.99
N LYS A 57 8.14 4.01 -0.98
CA LYS A 57 8.27 5.15 -0.06
C LYS A 57 8.68 6.43 -0.81
N GLN A 58 9.66 6.34 -1.69
CA GLN A 58 10.12 7.46 -2.52
C GLN A 58 9.00 8.00 -3.40
N ILE A 59 8.28 7.11 -4.10
CA ILE A 59 7.13 7.48 -4.94
C ILE A 59 6.07 8.22 -4.14
N VAL A 60 5.66 7.67 -2.99
CA VAL A 60 4.66 8.31 -2.12
C VAL A 60 5.15 9.66 -1.57
N SER A 61 6.47 9.87 -1.50
CA SER A 61 7.07 11.14 -1.06
C SER A 61 7.20 12.16 -2.20
N GLY A 62 6.66 11.87 -3.39
CA GLY A 62 6.70 12.74 -4.55
C GLY A 62 7.91 12.53 -5.46
N GLU A 63 8.79 11.58 -5.18
CA GLU A 63 9.97 11.30 -5.99
C GLU A 63 9.62 10.46 -7.23
N ILE A 64 10.29 10.76 -8.34
CA ILE A 64 10.20 9.93 -9.55
C ILE A 64 11.26 8.83 -9.48
N VAL A 65 10.81 7.60 -9.31
CA VAL A 65 11.65 6.40 -9.25
C VAL A 65 11.67 5.70 -10.60
N LYS A 66 12.86 5.62 -11.21
CA LYS A 66 13.07 4.77 -12.38
C LYS A 66 13.15 3.30 -11.93
N PRO A 67 12.40 2.37 -12.55
CA PRO A 67 12.49 0.96 -12.21
C PRO A 67 13.91 0.42 -12.45
N SER A 68 14.49 -0.22 -11.44
CA SER A 68 15.75 -0.95 -11.58
C SER A 68 15.54 -2.21 -12.45
N GLY A 69 16.55 -2.61 -13.22
CA GLY A 69 16.53 -3.87 -13.99
C GLY A 69 16.40 -5.13 -13.14
N THR A 70 16.49 -5.00 -11.81
CA THR A 70 16.29 -6.10 -10.85
C THR A 70 14.85 -6.27 -10.38
N LEU A 71 13.91 -5.39 -10.77
CA LEU A 71 12.48 -5.56 -10.47
C LEU A 71 11.87 -6.65 -11.34
N ALA A 72 11.15 -7.58 -10.72
CA ALA A 72 10.38 -8.60 -11.44
C ALA A 72 9.13 -8.00 -12.11
N ASN A 73 8.52 -7.04 -11.44
CA ASN A 73 7.24 -6.44 -11.82
C ASN A 73 7.34 -4.91 -11.83
N PRO A 74 8.18 -4.32 -12.70
CA PRO A 74 8.41 -2.87 -12.72
C PRO A 74 7.14 -2.04 -12.95
N GLN A 75 6.14 -2.60 -13.64
CA GLN A 75 4.86 -1.95 -13.90
C GLN A 75 4.04 -1.73 -12.62
N SER A 76 4.24 -2.55 -11.57
CA SER A 76 3.54 -2.40 -10.29
C SER A 76 3.78 -1.02 -9.64
N LEU A 77 4.94 -0.39 -9.90
CA LEU A 77 5.27 0.93 -9.38
C LEU A 77 4.31 2.02 -9.89
N GLN A 78 3.75 1.86 -11.10
CA GLN A 78 2.80 2.81 -11.69
C GLN A 78 1.57 3.03 -10.82
N TYR A 79 1.10 1.98 -10.14
CA TYR A 79 -0.02 2.09 -9.21
C TYR A 79 0.28 3.08 -8.09
N TYR A 80 1.52 3.09 -7.57
CA TYR A 80 1.89 3.88 -6.39
C TYR A 80 2.05 5.38 -6.67
N TYR A 81 2.31 5.77 -7.92
CA TYR A 81 2.43 7.18 -8.30
C TYR A 81 1.15 7.99 -8.08
N ARG A 82 -0.02 7.33 -8.00
CA ARG A 82 -1.28 8.01 -7.64
C ARG A 82 -1.27 8.59 -6.22
N PHE A 83 -0.39 8.10 -5.35
CA PHE A 83 -0.23 8.55 -3.98
C PHE A 83 0.90 9.58 -3.82
N ALA A 84 1.61 9.94 -4.90
CA ALA A 84 2.74 10.87 -4.89
C ALA A 84 2.32 12.35 -4.80
N LYS A 85 1.10 12.68 -5.24
CA LYS A 85 0.56 14.03 -5.21
C LYS A 85 -0.31 14.20 -3.97
N ASP A 86 0.18 14.99 -3.03
CA ASP A 86 -0.55 15.38 -1.82
C ASP A 86 -1.75 16.26 -2.19
N GLU A 87 -2.88 15.61 -2.45
CA GLU A 87 -4.26 16.13 -2.45
C GLU A 87 -5.24 14.96 -2.15
N ASN A 88 -4.91 13.74 -2.58
CA ASN A 88 -5.73 12.54 -2.35
C ASN A 88 -5.59 11.88 -0.96
N LEU A 89 -4.76 12.41 -0.05
CA LEU A 89 -4.82 12.04 1.38
C LEU A 89 -6.07 12.65 2.08
N VAL A 90 -6.82 13.48 1.36
CA VAL A 90 -8.17 13.97 1.69
C VAL A 90 -9.18 13.35 0.72
N ILE A 91 -9.46 12.05 0.82
CA ILE A 91 -10.68 11.49 0.22
C ILE A 91 -11.38 10.61 1.24
N GLU A 92 -12.61 11.01 1.55
CA GLU A 92 -13.58 10.38 2.43
C GLU A 92 -13.73 8.87 2.15
N PRO A 93 -14.03 8.06 3.17
CA PRO A 93 -14.24 6.63 2.97
C PRO A 93 -15.45 6.43 2.05
N GLN A 94 -15.21 6.01 0.81
CA GLN A 94 -16.27 5.49 -0.05
C GLN A 94 -16.73 4.13 0.51
N THR A 95 -17.55 4.18 1.55
CA THR A 95 -18.54 3.13 1.80
C THR A 95 -19.75 3.53 0.96
N LYS A 96 -19.86 2.99 -0.25
CA LYS A 96 -21.15 3.02 -0.96
C LYS A 96 -22.05 1.97 -0.31
N LEU A 97 -23.21 2.44 0.15
CA LEU A 97 -24.39 1.68 0.58
C LEU A 97 -24.84 0.68 -0.50
#